data_AF-A0A3A6PAE3-F1
#
_entry.id   AF-A0A3A6PAE3-F1
#
_cell.length_a   1.000
_cell.length_b   1.000
_cell.length_c   1.000
_cell.angle_alpha   90.00
_cell.angle_beta   90.00
_cell.angle_gamma   90.00
#
_symmetry.space_group_name_H-M   'P 1'
#
loop_
_entity.id
_entity.type
_entity.pdbx_description
1 polymer ?
#
loop_
_entity_poly.entity_id
_entity_poly.type
_entity_poly.pdbx_seq_one_letter_code
_entity_poly.pdbx_strand_id
1 'polypeptide(L)' 'MLHLGHIPDATGGAGQPDLELARHTIDTIAMLKEKTKGNLDDQEQKLINTALTELQMAFVQDSKG' A
#
# COMPACT_ATOMS: atom_id res chain seq x y z
N MET A 1 -6.02 12.71 2.82
CA MET A 1 -6.34 11.75 1.75
C MET A 1 -5.05 11.37 1.06
N LEU A 2 -4.55 10.16 1.33
CA LEU A 2 -3.40 9.61 0.62
C LEU A 2 -3.77 9.50 -0.86
N HIS A 3 -3.05 10.23 -1.69
CA HIS A 3 -3.15 10.10 -3.13
C HIS A 3 -2.40 8.82 -3.50
N LEU A 4 -3.13 7.71 -3.54
CA LEU A 4 -2.74 6.51 -4.27
C LEU A 4 -2.50 6.94 -5.73
N GLY A 5 -1.27 7.28 -6.08
CA GLY A 5 -0.61 7.05 -7.37
C GLY A 5 -1.32 7.38 -8.69
N HIS A 6 -2.50 7.99 -8.71
CA HIS A 6 -3.20 8.36 -9.93
C HIS A 6 -2.58 9.65 -10.43
N ILE A 7 -1.44 9.54 -11.10
CA ILE A 7 -1.06 10.54 -12.09
C ILE A 7 -2.03 10.31 -13.26
N PRO A 8 -2.96 11.23 -13.54
CA PRO A 8 -3.81 11.09 -14.71
C PRO A 8 -2.90 11.13 -15.93
N ASP A 9 -2.81 10.02 -16.64
CA ASP A 9 -2.23 10.02 -17.97
C ASP A 9 -3.06 10.97 -18.84
N ALA A 10 -2.42 11.71 -19.74
CA ALA A 10 -3.02 12.80 -20.51
C ALA A 10 -4.12 12.35 -21.50
N THR A 11 -4.54 11.08 -21.43
CA THR A 11 -5.47 10.41 -22.34
C THR A 11 -6.79 10.00 -21.69
N GLY A 12 -7.00 10.23 -20.38
CA GLY A 12 -8.28 9.96 -19.73
C GLY A 12 -8.64 8.47 -19.59
N GLY A 13 -7.69 7.56 -19.81
CA GLY A 13 -7.78 6.17 -19.39
C GLY A 13 -7.27 6.03 -17.95
N ALA A 14 -7.91 5.19 -17.13
CA ALA A 14 -7.33 4.79 -15.85
C ALA A 14 -5.91 4.25 -16.13
N GLY A 15 -4.89 5.00 -15.71
CA GLY A 15 -3.49 4.63 -15.90
C GLY A 15 -3.24 3.24 -15.36
N GLN A 16 -2.38 2.46 -16.02
CA GLN A 16 -2.01 1.15 -15.52
C GLN A 16 -1.49 1.28 -14.09
N PRO A 17 -1.96 0.43 -13.16
CA PRO A 17 -1.46 0.45 -11.79
C PRO A 17 0.06 0.22 -11.80
N ASP A 18 0.81 1.13 -11.17
CA ASP A 18 2.25 0.97 -11.00
C ASP A 18 2.52 -0.05 -9.89
N LEU A 19 2.61 -1.31 -10.31
CA LEU A 19 2.86 -2.44 -9.43
C LEU A 19 4.23 -2.34 -8.73
N GLU A 20 5.24 -1.72 -9.34
CA GLU A 20 6.53 -1.53 -8.68
C GLU A 20 6.42 -0.53 -7.52
N LEU A 21 5.75 0.60 -7.76
CA LEU A 21 5.49 1.60 -6.72
C LEU A 21 4.62 1.04 -5.59
N ALA A 22 3.60 0.24 -5.93
CA ALA A 22 2.75 -0.43 -4.95
C ALA A 22 3.55 -1.42 -4.08
N ARG A 23 4.40 -2.26 -4.70
CA ARG A 23 5.30 -3.16 -3.98
C ARG A 23 6.23 -2.40 -3.05
N HIS A 24 6.89 -1.35 -3.56
CA HIS A 24 7.81 -0.53 -2.77
C HIS A 24 7.13 0.10 -1.54
N THR A 25 5.89 0.56 -1.71
CA THR A 25 5.08 1.12 -0.62
C THR A 25 4.76 0.05 0.42
N ILE A 26 4.31 -1.14 0.01
CA ILE A 26 4.04 -2.27 0.91
C ILE A 26 5.30 -2.64 1.71
N ASP A 27 6.44 -2.78 1.03
CA ASP A 27 7.71 -3.15 1.67
C ASP A 27 8.17 -2.08 2.67
N THR A 28 7.99 -0.80 2.34
CA THR A 28 8.32 0.31 3.24
C THR A 28 7.47 0.28 4.50
N ILE A 29 6.15 0.11 4.37
CA ILE A 29 5.24 0.04 5.52
C ILE A 29 5.53 -1.22 6.36
N ALA A 30 5.82 -2.35 5.73
CA ALA A 30 6.19 -3.59 6.42
C ALA A 30 7.50 -3.43 7.22
N MET A 31 8.51 -2.78 6.64
CA MET A 31 9.75 -2.44 7.33
C MET A 31 9.49 -1.52 8.53
N LEU A 32 8.64 -0.49 8.37
CA LEU A 32 8.31 0.43 9.45
C LEU A 32 7.58 -0.30 10.59
N LYS A 33 6.59 -1.15 10.28
CA LYS A 33 5.91 -2.00 11.26
C LYS A 33 6.90 -2.81 12.11
N GLU A 34 7.91 -3.40 11.48
CA GLU A 34 8.91 -4.19 12.21
C GLU A 34 9.80 -3.31 13.08
N LYS A 35 10.23 -2.15 12.58
CA LYS A 35 11.05 -1.19 13.34
C LYS A 35 10.30 -0.53 14.49
N THR A 36 8.98 -0.39 14.41
CA THR A 36 8.15 0.23 15.45
C THR A 36 7.54 -0.80 16.42
N LYS A 37 7.79 -2.09 16.22
CA LYS A 37 7.29 -3.15 17.09
C LYS A 37 7.69 -2.92 18.55
N GLY A 38 6.71 -3.00 19.45
CA GLY A 38 6.89 -2.71 20.88
C GLY A 38 6.73 -1.24 21.28
N ASN A 39 6.65 -0.32 20.30
CA ASN A 39 6.32 1.10 20.51
C ASN A 39 4.89 1.46 20.04
N LEU A 40 4.16 0.48 19.50
CA LEU A 40 2.79 0.67 19.03
C LEU A 40 1.79 0.21 20.08
N ASP A 41 0.71 0.96 20.24
CA ASP A 41 -0.46 0.47 20.97
C ASP A 41 -1.31 -0.50 20.11
N ASP A 42 -2.33 -1.10 20.74
CA ASP A 42 -3.20 -2.09 20.07
C ASP A 42 -3.97 -1.50 18.88
N GLN A 43 -4.34 -0.22 18.93
CA GLN A 43 -5.06 0.46 17.85
C GLN A 43 -4.13 0.72 16.68
N GLU A 44 -2.93 1.23 16.93
CA GLU A 44 -1.90 1.49 15.92
C GLU A 44 -1.47 0.19 15.24
N GLN A 45 -1.27 -0.87 16.02
CA GLN A 45 -0.91 -2.18 15.50
C GLN A 45 -2.02 -2.74 14.61
N LYS A 46 -3.28 -2.62 15.04
CA LYS A 46 -4.43 -3.04 14.23
C LYS A 46 -4.54 -2.22 12.95
N LEU A 47 -4.38 -0.90 13.02
CA LEU A 47 -4.43 -0.01 11.87
C LEU A 47 -3.38 -0.39 10.81
N ILE A 48 -2.11 -0.54 11.23
CA ILE A 48 -1.01 -0.89 10.32
C ILE A 48 -1.24 -2.28 9.71
N ASN A 49 -1.72 -3.26 10.50
CA ASN A 49 -2.01 -4.60 10.01
C ASN A 49 -3.14 -4.61 8.97
N THR A 50 -4.23 -3.89 9.24
CA THR A 50 -5.35 -3.78 8.29
C THR A 50 -4.90 -3.09 7.01
N ALA A 51 -4.19 -1.96 7.11
CA ALA A 51 -3.70 -1.23 5.94
C ALA A 51 -2.74 -2.07 5.07
N LEU A 52 -1.80 -2.79 5.69
CA LEU A 52 -0.91 -3.70 4.96
C LEU A 52 -1.69 -4.81 4.26
N THR A 53 -2.70 -5.37 4.93
CA THR A 53 -3.52 -6.45 4.38
C THR A 53 -4.30 -5.97 3.15
N GLU A 54 -4.96 -4.81 3.25
CA GLU A 54 -5.73 -4.21 2.15
C GLU A 54 -4.83 -3.90 0.94
N LEU A 55 -3.67 -3.29 1.18
CA LEU A 55 -2.70 -2.98 0.13
C LEU A 55 -2.17 -4.25 -0.56
N GLN A 56 -1.87 -5.29 0.21
CA GLN A 56 -1.43 -6.58 -0.34
C GLN A 56 -2.53 -7.27 -1.16
N MET A 57 -3.79 -7.21 -0.71
CA MET A 57 -4.91 -7.76 -1.48
C MET A 57 -5.09 -7.01 -2.80
N ALA A 58 -5.10 -5.67 -2.78
CA ALA A 58 -5.20 -4.85 -3.97
C ALA A 58 -4.04 -5.13 -4.94
N PHE A 59 -2.80 -5.20 -4.43
CA PHE A 59 -1.63 -5.56 -5.22
C PHE A 59 -1.77 -6.94 -5.88
N VAL A 60 -2.25 -7.96 -5.15
CA VAL A 60 -2.46 -9.30 -5.71
C VAL A 60 -3.54 -9.30 -6.78
N GLN A 61 -4.62 -8.54 -6.59
CA GLN A 61 -5.70 -8.40 -7.57
C GLN A 61 -5.19 -7.76 -8.87
N ASP A 62 -4.46 -6.66 -8.75
CA ASP A 62 -3.93 -5.93 -9.90
C ASP A 62 -2.77 -6.67 -10.58
N SER A 63 -1.97 -7.45 -9.83
CA SER A 63 -0.88 -8.27 -10.40
C SER A 63 -1.35 -9.51 -11.17
N LYS A 64 -2.61 -9.89 -11.01
CA LYS A 64 -3.25 -11.02 -11.70
C LYS A 64 -4.07 -10.59 -12.92
N GLY A 65 -4.14 -9.27 -13.19
CA GLY A 65 -4.85 -8.65 -14.32
C GLY A 65 -3.96 -8.45 -15.54
#